data_AF-A0A078ITS7-F1
#
_entry.id   AF-A0A078ITS7-F1
#
_cell.length_a   1.000
_cell.length_b   1.000
_cell.length_c   1.000
_cell.angle_alpha   90.00
_cell.angle_beta   90.00
_cell.angle_gamma   90.00
#
_symmetry.space_group_name_H-M   'P 1'
#
loop_
_entity.id
_entity.type
_entity.pdbx_description
1 polymer ?
#
loop_
_entity_poly.entity_id
_entity_poly.type
_entity_poly.pdbx_seq_one_letter_code
_entity_poly.pdbx_strand_id
1 'polypeptide(L)'
;MDVDEDTKRIEEELNETMNEMVRIVMKDNDKKLEEKRCELEELEDTNSTLIIKERQSTGEIQEAFTELIRGLRDLSCEGSFIRVKRMGQVDEKLFMKVCKQKFIDENVEVEYAMLCSKWQNALNDSAWHPFKRVGTGENMKEVVDDEDEKLQSLREEWGEDVKNAVKTALEEMNEFNPSGRYSVPVLWNFEHGRKATLKEGIAHMTQQIKNLKRKRT
;
A
#
# COMPACT_ATOMS: atom_id res chain seq x y z
N MET A 1 -5.85 -84.17 -33.54
CA MET A 1 -5.34 -82.80 -33.43
C MET A 1 -6.25 -82.12 -32.44
N ASP A 2 -5.75 -81.89 -31.23
CA ASP A 2 -6.50 -81.49 -30.05
C ASP A 2 -6.92 -80.01 -30.12
N VAL A 3 -8.23 -79.78 -30.23
CA VAL A 3 -8.84 -78.43 -30.28
C VAL A 3 -8.55 -77.60 -29.00
N ASP A 4 -8.29 -78.28 -27.87
CA ASP A 4 -7.93 -77.64 -26.59
C ASP A 4 -6.52 -77.01 -26.61
N GLU A 5 -5.60 -77.58 -27.40
CA GLU A 5 -4.21 -77.12 -27.48
C GLU A 5 -4.07 -75.90 -28.39
N ASP A 6 -4.81 -75.87 -29.51
CA ASP A 6 -4.88 -74.68 -30.37
C ASP A 6 -5.57 -73.50 -29.68
N THR A 7 -6.58 -73.74 -28.83
CA THR A 7 -7.27 -72.68 -28.07
C THR A 7 -6.34 -72.07 -27.01
N LYS A 8 -5.59 -72.90 -26.27
CA LYS A 8 -4.57 -72.43 -25.32
C LYS A 8 -3.47 -71.62 -26.00
N ARG A 9 -3.01 -72.04 -27.19
CA ARG A 9 -1.99 -71.31 -27.94
C ARG A 9 -2.47 -69.91 -28.33
N ILE A 10 -3.72 -69.78 -28.77
CA ILE A 10 -4.33 -68.48 -29.11
C ILE A 10 -4.48 -67.59 -27.88
N GLU A 11 -4.88 -68.15 -26.73
CA GLU A 11 -4.96 -67.39 -25.47
C GLU A 11 -3.59 -66.90 -25.00
N GLU A 12 -2.54 -67.72 -25.12
CA GLU A 12 -1.17 -67.32 -24.81
C GLU A 12 -0.67 -66.20 -25.73
N GLU A 13 -0.89 -66.31 -27.05
CA GLU A 13 -0.55 -65.27 -28.03
C GLU A 13 -1.32 -63.96 -27.76
N LEU A 14 -2.61 -64.05 -27.44
CA LEU A 14 -3.43 -62.88 -27.10
C LEU A 14 -2.94 -62.21 -25.79
N ASN A 15 -2.58 -63.00 -24.79
CA ASN A 15 -2.05 -62.47 -23.54
C ASN A 15 -0.67 -61.82 -23.74
N GLU A 16 0.18 -62.40 -24.58
CA GLU A 16 1.49 -61.84 -24.91
C GLU A 16 1.36 -60.51 -25.67
N THR A 17 0.48 -60.43 -26.66
CA THR A 17 0.19 -59.19 -27.39
C THR A 17 -0.42 -58.11 -26.50
N MET A 18 -1.33 -58.48 -25.60
CA MET A 18 -1.93 -57.55 -24.64
C MET A 18 -0.87 -57.01 -23.65
N ASN A 19 0.02 -57.87 -23.14
CA ASN A 19 1.12 -57.46 -22.27
C ASN A 19 2.11 -56.52 -22.98
N GLU A 20 2.39 -56.75 -24.27
CA GLU A 20 3.24 -55.85 -25.04
C GLU A 20 2.57 -54.49 -25.28
N MET A 21 1.27 -54.47 -25.59
CA MET A 21 0.53 -53.22 -25.73
C MET A 21 0.52 -52.41 -24.42
N VAL A 22 0.30 -53.07 -23.28
CA VAL A 22 0.37 -52.43 -21.95
C VAL A 22 1.76 -51.85 -21.69
N ARG A 23 2.83 -52.59 -22.03
CA ARG A 23 4.22 -52.08 -21.93
C ARG A 23 4.44 -50.83 -22.76
N ILE A 24 3.93 -50.78 -23.99
CA ILE A 24 4.06 -49.61 -24.88
C ILE A 24 3.33 -48.40 -24.28
N VAL A 25 2.09 -48.58 -23.82
CA VAL A 25 1.29 -47.50 -23.22
C VAL A 25 1.93 -46.99 -21.93
N MET A 26 2.45 -47.89 -21.08
CA MET A 26 3.19 -47.50 -19.88
C MET A 26 4.40 -46.63 -20.23
N LYS A 27 5.23 -47.05 -21.19
CA LYS A 27 6.40 -46.27 -21.64
C LYS A 27 6.01 -44.90 -22.21
N ASP A 28 4.92 -44.82 -22.98
CA ASP A 28 4.43 -43.55 -23.54
C ASP A 28 3.92 -42.61 -22.44
N ASN A 29 3.20 -43.14 -21.46
CA ASN A 29 2.73 -42.38 -20.30
C ASN A 29 3.89 -41.90 -19.42
N ASP A 30 4.89 -42.74 -19.16
CA ASP A 30 6.08 -42.35 -18.40
C ASP A 30 6.84 -41.23 -19.11
N LYS A 31 6.98 -41.32 -20.44
CA LYS A 31 7.60 -40.27 -21.25
C LYS A 31 6.81 -38.96 -21.17
N LYS A 32 5.49 -39.01 -21.34
CA LYS A 32 4.61 -37.82 -21.21
C LYS A 32 4.67 -37.22 -19.81
N LEU A 33 4.73 -38.05 -18.77
CA LEU A 33 4.85 -37.60 -17.40
C LEU A 33 6.17 -36.88 -17.18
N GLU A 34 7.28 -37.41 -17.71
CA GLU A 34 8.58 -36.76 -17.63
C GLU A 34 8.62 -35.44 -18.40
N GLU A 35 8.09 -35.41 -19.64
CA GLU A 35 7.96 -34.18 -20.43
C GLU A 35 7.18 -33.11 -19.64
N LYS A 36 6.06 -33.49 -18.99
CA LYS A 36 5.27 -32.58 -18.15
C LYS A 36 6.01 -32.13 -16.88
N ARG A 37 6.83 -33.00 -16.27
CA ARG A 37 7.67 -32.63 -15.13
C ARG A 37 8.73 -31.61 -15.53
N CYS A 38 9.40 -31.82 -16.65
CA CYS A 38 10.37 -30.85 -17.19
C CYS A 38 9.69 -29.50 -17.52
N GLU A 39 8.53 -29.52 -18.19
CA GLU A 39 7.77 -28.29 -18.48
C GLU A 39 7.38 -27.53 -17.19
N LEU A 40 6.99 -28.25 -16.13
CA LEU A 40 6.67 -27.64 -14.84
C LEU A 40 7.89 -27.01 -14.17
N GLU A 41 9.03 -27.70 -14.19
CA GLU A 41 10.30 -27.17 -13.64
C GLU A 41 10.73 -25.89 -14.38
N GLU A 42 10.67 -25.88 -15.72
CA GLU A 42 10.94 -24.68 -16.52
C GLU A 42 9.98 -23.52 -16.20
N LEU A 43 8.70 -23.83 -15.96
CA LEU A 43 7.70 -22.83 -15.58
C LEU A 43 7.97 -22.26 -14.18
N GLU A 44 8.39 -23.10 -13.23
CA GLU A 44 8.76 -22.68 -11.87
C GLU A 44 10.01 -21.78 -11.88
N ASP A 45 11.02 -22.12 -12.68
CA ASP A 45 12.24 -21.32 -12.85
C ASP A 45 11.96 -19.96 -13.48
N THR A 46 11.14 -19.94 -14.53
CA THR A 46 10.74 -18.68 -15.18
C THR A 46 9.90 -17.81 -14.24
N ASN A 47 8.95 -18.40 -13.50
CA ASN A 47 8.15 -17.69 -12.50
C ASN A 47 9.04 -17.10 -11.38
N SER A 48 9.98 -17.88 -10.86
CA SER A 48 10.94 -17.43 -9.85
C SER A 48 11.77 -16.24 -10.37
N THR A 49 12.24 -16.31 -11.61
CA THR A 49 12.98 -15.23 -12.26
C THR A 49 12.13 -13.97 -12.42
N LEU A 50 10.86 -14.11 -12.81
CA LEU A 50 9.94 -12.98 -12.95
C LEU A 50 9.67 -12.29 -11.62
N ILE A 51 9.46 -13.05 -10.54
CA ILE A 51 9.28 -12.51 -9.18
C ILE A 51 10.50 -11.69 -8.75
N ILE A 52 11.72 -12.19 -9.01
CA ILE A 52 12.95 -11.47 -8.68
C ILE A 52 13.03 -10.14 -9.44
N LYS A 53 12.75 -10.16 -10.76
CA LYS A 53 12.78 -8.95 -11.59
C LYS A 53 11.69 -7.94 -11.20
N GLU A 54 10.49 -8.41 -10.87
CA GLU A 54 9.38 -7.57 -10.41
C GLU A 54 9.76 -6.86 -9.10
N ARG A 55 10.31 -7.59 -8.12
CA ARG A 55 10.80 -7.02 -6.87
C ARG A 55 11.90 -5.96 -7.10
N GLN A 56 12.86 -6.25 -7.98
CA GLN A 56 13.93 -5.31 -8.32
C GLN A 56 13.36 -4.02 -8.94
N SER A 57 12.51 -4.14 -9.95
CA SER A 57 11.90 -2.98 -10.61
C SER A 57 11.00 -2.17 -9.67
N THR A 58 10.21 -2.84 -8.84
CA THR A 58 9.40 -2.20 -7.79
C THR A 58 10.29 -1.46 -6.78
N GLY A 59 11.43 -2.05 -6.40
CA GLY A 59 12.43 -1.41 -5.54
C GLY A 59 12.98 -0.12 -6.13
N GLU A 60 13.44 -0.14 -7.39
CA GLU A 60 13.96 1.05 -8.09
C GLU A 60 12.93 2.18 -8.15
N ILE A 61 11.65 1.85 -8.41
CA ILE A 61 10.56 2.83 -8.44
C ILE A 61 10.33 3.43 -7.05
N GLN A 62 10.37 2.61 -5.99
CA GLN A 62 10.20 3.07 -4.62
C GLN A 62 11.36 3.97 -4.17
N GLU A 63 12.60 3.63 -4.53
CA GLU A 63 13.78 4.46 -4.28
C GLU A 63 13.65 5.81 -5.01
N ALA A 64 13.31 5.81 -6.30
CA ALA A 64 13.09 7.03 -7.07
C ALA A 64 11.98 7.90 -6.47
N PHE A 65 10.89 7.30 -6.00
CA PHE A 65 9.80 8.02 -5.35
C PHE A 65 10.21 8.61 -3.99
N THR A 66 11.01 7.86 -3.22
CA THR A 66 11.57 8.31 -1.94
C THR A 66 12.48 9.51 -2.14
N GLU A 67 13.37 9.45 -3.12
CA GLU A 67 14.26 10.55 -3.49
C GLU A 67 13.50 11.77 -3.99
N LEU A 68 12.43 11.57 -4.76
CA LEU A 68 11.56 12.65 -5.22
C LEU A 68 10.84 13.34 -4.05
N ILE A 69 10.29 12.56 -3.10
CA ILE A 69 9.70 13.11 -1.87
C ILE A 69 10.73 13.89 -1.07
N ARG A 70 11.95 13.35 -0.93
CA ARG A 70 13.05 14.01 -0.22
C ARG A 70 13.39 15.34 -0.87
N GLY A 71 13.58 15.37 -2.18
CA GLY A 71 13.91 16.59 -2.93
C GLY A 71 12.80 17.65 -2.93
N LEU A 72 11.53 17.23 -2.95
CA LEU A 72 10.39 18.16 -2.93
C LEU A 72 10.03 18.67 -1.54
N ARG A 73 10.51 18.01 -0.46
CA ARG A 73 10.30 18.47 0.91
C ARG A 73 10.85 19.89 1.12
N ASP A 74 12.04 20.16 0.61
CA ASP A 74 12.74 21.44 0.81
C ASP A 74 12.33 22.50 -0.21
N LEU A 75 11.70 22.08 -1.32
CA LEU A 75 11.27 22.93 -2.44
C LEU A 75 9.78 23.31 -2.39
N SER A 76 9.05 22.85 -1.37
CA SER A 76 7.61 23.03 -1.26
C SER A 76 7.25 24.50 -1.08
N CYS A 77 6.80 25.16 -2.14
CA CYS A 77 6.19 26.49 -2.07
C CYS A 77 4.68 26.36 -1.84
N GLU A 78 4.09 27.25 -1.02
CA GLU A 78 2.67 27.17 -0.63
C GLU A 78 1.66 27.25 -1.80
N GLY A 79 2.09 27.64 -3.01
CA GLY A 79 1.25 27.72 -4.21
C GLY A 79 1.29 26.52 -5.17
N SER A 80 2.09 25.48 -4.89
CA SER A 80 2.20 24.31 -5.79
C SER A 80 1.07 23.29 -5.54
N PHE A 81 0.47 22.75 -6.60
CA PHE A 81 -0.53 21.68 -6.49
C PHE A 81 0.06 20.31 -6.12
N ILE A 82 1.32 20.04 -6.51
CA ILE A 82 2.04 18.83 -6.13
C ILE A 82 3.01 19.18 -5.00
N ARG A 83 2.80 18.60 -3.82
CA ARG A 83 3.63 18.83 -2.63
C ARG A 83 3.74 17.59 -1.76
N VAL A 84 4.70 17.58 -0.85
CA VAL A 84 4.78 16.55 0.18
C VAL A 84 3.80 16.89 1.30
N LYS A 85 2.85 15.98 1.55
CA LYS A 85 1.94 16.00 2.70
C LYS A 85 2.40 14.96 3.71
N ARG A 86 2.37 15.27 5.01
CA ARG A 86 2.59 14.27 6.07
C ARG A 86 1.24 13.69 6.47
N MET A 87 0.99 12.46 6.06
CA MET A 87 -0.25 11.74 6.37
C MET A 87 -0.23 11.33 7.84
N GLY A 88 -1.30 11.62 8.57
CA GLY A 88 -1.37 11.37 10.00
C GLY A 88 -0.71 12.45 10.88
N GLN A 89 -0.40 13.61 10.29
CA GLN A 89 -0.05 14.80 11.05
C GLN A 89 -1.28 15.69 11.21
N VAL A 90 -1.48 16.26 12.41
CA VAL A 90 -2.56 17.24 12.64
C VAL A 90 -2.36 18.51 11.80
N ASP A 91 -3.44 19.07 11.27
CA ASP A 91 -3.38 20.33 10.52
C ASP A 91 -3.17 21.53 11.45
N GLU A 92 -1.91 21.91 11.66
CA GLU A 92 -1.49 23.01 12.53
C GLU A 92 -2.19 24.34 12.20
N LYS A 93 -2.62 24.58 10.95
CA LYS A 93 -3.29 25.83 10.56
C LYS A 93 -4.67 25.96 11.23
N LEU A 94 -5.38 24.84 11.40
CA LEU A 94 -6.68 24.81 12.08
C LEU A 94 -6.53 25.08 13.58
N PHE A 95 -5.51 24.48 14.21
CA PHE A 95 -5.19 24.71 15.61
C PHE A 95 -4.80 26.18 15.85
N MET A 96 -3.91 26.72 15.01
CA MET A 96 -3.51 28.14 15.08
C MET A 96 -4.72 29.08 14.94
N LYS A 97 -5.64 28.80 14.01
CA LYS A 97 -6.85 29.61 13.79
C LYS A 97 -7.72 29.67 15.05
N VAL A 98 -7.97 28.53 15.70
CA VAL A 98 -8.80 28.47 16.91
C VAL A 98 -8.07 29.10 18.12
N CYS A 99 -6.77 28.87 18.27
CA CYS A 99 -5.98 29.51 19.33
C CYS A 99 -6.00 31.04 19.19
N LYS A 100 -5.87 31.59 17.98
CA LYS A 100 -5.99 33.04 17.73
C LYS A 100 -7.36 33.64 18.06
N GLN A 101 -8.42 32.83 18.04
CA GLN A 101 -9.76 33.27 18.41
C GLN A 101 -10.00 33.23 19.92
N LYS A 102 -9.37 32.27 20.62
CA LYS A 102 -9.48 32.11 22.07
C LYS A 102 -8.55 33.01 22.87
N PHE A 103 -7.33 33.21 22.39
CA PHE A 103 -6.30 33.95 23.09
C PHE A 103 -6.04 35.27 22.38
N ILE A 104 -5.96 36.36 23.16
CA ILE A 104 -5.70 37.72 22.66
C ILE A 104 -4.20 38.10 22.83
N ASP A 105 -3.43 37.27 23.54
CA ASP A 105 -2.12 37.61 24.10
C ASP A 105 -0.92 37.09 23.28
N GLU A 106 0.30 37.56 23.57
CA GLU A 106 1.56 37.20 22.90
C GLU A 106 1.89 35.69 22.95
N ASN A 107 1.25 34.92 23.84
CA ASN A 107 1.55 33.51 24.04
C ASN A 107 0.79 32.54 23.10
N VAL A 108 0.00 33.05 22.14
CA VAL A 108 -0.80 32.21 21.21
C VAL A 108 0.07 31.19 20.49
N GLU A 109 1.31 31.54 20.14
CA GLU A 109 2.23 30.64 19.43
C GLU A 109 2.61 29.42 20.26
N VAL A 110 2.92 29.63 21.54
CA VAL A 110 3.30 28.56 22.46
C VAL A 110 2.09 27.67 22.76
N GLU A 111 0.92 28.27 22.98
CA GLU A 111 -0.31 27.52 23.26
C GLU A 111 -0.73 26.61 22.10
N TYR A 112 -0.73 27.09 20.84
CA TYR A 112 -1.09 26.23 19.72
C TYR A 112 -0.04 25.13 19.51
N ALA A 113 1.26 25.43 19.66
CA ALA A 113 2.31 24.44 19.50
C ALA A 113 2.21 23.31 20.55
N MET A 114 1.87 23.67 21.80
CA MET A 114 1.59 22.69 22.87
C MET A 114 0.37 21.83 22.54
N LEU A 115 -0.70 22.44 22.01
CA LEU A 115 -1.92 21.72 21.65
C LEU A 115 -1.68 20.75 20.48
N CYS A 116 -1.02 21.19 19.41
CA CYS A 116 -0.62 20.33 18.29
C CYS A 116 0.23 19.16 18.78
N SER A 117 1.22 19.43 19.63
CA SER A 117 2.11 18.39 20.17
C SER A 117 1.35 17.38 21.04
N LYS A 118 0.44 17.85 21.90
CA LYS A 118 -0.42 17.00 22.75
C LYS A 118 -1.21 16.02 21.89
N TRP A 119 -1.87 16.51 20.84
CA TRP A 119 -2.69 15.67 19.97
C TRP A 119 -1.87 14.78 19.05
N GLN A 120 -0.75 15.25 18.53
CA GLN A 120 0.16 14.40 17.77
C GLN A 120 0.71 13.24 18.62
N ASN A 121 1.05 13.50 19.88
CA ASN A 121 1.47 12.45 20.81
C ASN A 121 0.34 11.46 21.11
N ALA A 122 -0.90 11.96 21.29
CA ALA A 122 -2.05 11.09 21.45
C ALA A 122 -2.25 10.19 20.21
N LEU A 123 -2.18 10.74 19.00
CA LEU A 123 -2.30 9.98 17.74
C LEU A 123 -1.27 8.84 17.64
N ASN A 124 -0.04 9.13 18.06
CA ASN A 124 1.08 8.18 18.05
C ASN A 124 1.02 7.16 19.20
N ASP A 125 0.15 7.36 20.19
CA ASP A 125 -0.04 6.42 21.31
C ASP A 125 -0.82 5.19 20.82
N SER A 126 -0.15 4.05 20.76
CA SER A 126 -0.77 2.77 20.39
C SER A 126 -1.87 2.32 21.34
N ALA A 127 -1.91 2.82 22.59
CA ALA A 127 -2.99 2.52 23.53
C ALA A 127 -4.29 3.26 23.19
N TRP A 128 -4.23 4.34 22.40
CA TRP A 128 -5.42 5.06 21.95
C TRP A 128 -5.76 4.71 20.49
N HIS A 129 -6.75 3.84 20.34
CA HIS A 129 -7.22 3.36 19.03
C HIS A 129 -8.72 3.61 18.88
N PRO A 130 -9.13 4.88 18.61
CA PRO A 130 -10.54 5.28 18.54
C PRO A 130 -11.17 4.87 17.20
N PHE A 131 -11.19 3.57 16.90
CA PHE A 131 -11.75 3.02 15.67
C PHE A 131 -12.82 2.00 15.97
N LYS A 132 -13.85 1.97 15.12
CA LYS A 132 -14.90 0.96 15.12
C LYS A 132 -15.01 0.32 13.75
N ARG A 133 -15.41 -0.95 13.74
CA ARG A 133 -15.70 -1.66 12.49
C ARG A 133 -17.14 -1.41 12.07
N VAL A 134 -17.31 -0.96 10.84
CA VAL A 134 -18.61 -0.71 10.21
C VAL A 134 -18.70 -1.52 8.92
N GLY A 135 -19.86 -2.12 8.66
CA GLY A 135 -20.11 -2.95 7.47
C GLY A 135 -20.58 -4.36 7.82
N THR A 136 -20.65 -5.23 6.81
CA THR A 136 -21.12 -6.61 6.97
C THR A 136 -20.30 -7.54 6.10
N GLY A 137 -19.88 -8.69 6.65
CA GLY A 137 -19.08 -9.69 5.95
C GLY A 137 -17.72 -9.15 5.50
N GLU A 138 -17.38 -9.39 4.24
CA GLU A 138 -16.11 -9.00 3.61
C GLU A 138 -15.95 -7.48 3.43
N ASN A 139 -17.02 -6.69 3.59
CA ASN A 139 -16.99 -5.23 3.44
C ASN A 139 -16.83 -4.49 4.79
N MET A 140 -16.34 -5.15 5.84
CA MET A 140 -16.02 -4.46 7.09
C MET A 140 -14.86 -3.51 6.90
N LYS A 141 -15.05 -2.24 7.29
CA LYS A 141 -14.02 -1.20 7.30
C LYS A 141 -13.87 -0.63 8.70
N GLU A 142 -12.64 -0.32 9.08
CA GLU A 142 -12.36 0.47 10.28
C GLU A 142 -12.53 1.95 9.96
N VAL A 143 -13.37 2.61 10.75
CA VAL A 143 -13.60 4.05 10.69
C VAL A 143 -13.40 4.63 12.08
N VAL A 144 -13.03 5.91 12.16
CA VAL A 144 -12.87 6.57 13.46
C VAL A 144 -14.20 6.58 14.19
N ASP A 145 -14.18 6.22 15.47
CA ASP A 145 -15.36 6.30 16.32
C ASP A 145 -15.59 7.75 16.75
N ASP A 146 -16.57 8.40 16.12
CA ASP A 146 -16.92 9.78 16.44
C ASP A 146 -17.31 9.98 17.90
N GLU A 147 -17.78 8.95 18.61
CA GLU A 147 -18.20 8.98 20.02
C GLU A 147 -17.06 8.72 21.02
N ASP A 148 -15.81 8.57 20.56
CA ASP A 148 -14.64 8.41 21.44
C ASP A 148 -14.55 9.56 22.46
N GLU A 149 -14.34 9.22 23.73
CA GLU A 149 -14.33 10.17 24.84
C GLU A 149 -13.33 11.32 24.62
N LYS A 150 -12.12 11.03 24.13
CA LYS A 150 -11.10 12.07 23.90
C LYS A 150 -11.49 12.97 22.73
N LEU A 151 -12.04 12.42 21.64
CA LEU A 151 -12.53 13.23 20.51
C LEU A 151 -13.72 14.10 20.90
N GLN A 152 -14.59 13.61 21.78
CA GLN A 152 -15.74 14.37 22.29
C GLN A 152 -15.27 15.52 23.20
N SER A 153 -14.35 15.26 24.13
CA SER A 153 -13.74 16.32 24.94
C SER A 153 -13.00 17.35 24.08
N LEU A 154 -12.30 16.93 23.03
CA LEU A 154 -11.64 17.83 22.09
C LEU A 154 -12.63 18.78 21.40
N ARG A 155 -13.78 18.26 20.97
CA ARG A 155 -14.84 19.05 20.35
C ARG A 155 -15.42 20.07 21.32
N GLU A 156 -15.69 19.67 22.55
CA GLU A 156 -16.24 20.55 23.58
C GLU A 156 -15.27 21.67 23.94
N GLU A 157 -13.98 21.34 24.07
CA GLU A 157 -12.95 22.32 24.41
C GLU A 157 -12.61 23.23 23.22
N TRP A 158 -12.37 22.70 22.03
CA TRP A 158 -11.72 23.43 20.92
C TRP A 158 -12.58 23.55 19.66
N GLY A 159 -13.78 22.97 19.66
CA GLY A 159 -14.72 23.04 18.56
C GLY A 159 -14.54 21.95 17.50
N GLU A 160 -15.52 21.92 16.58
CA GLU A 160 -15.66 20.88 15.56
C GLU A 160 -14.50 20.88 14.54
N ASP A 161 -13.97 22.05 14.19
CA ASP A 161 -12.84 22.18 13.25
C ASP A 161 -11.60 21.41 13.75
N VAL A 162 -11.30 21.50 15.06
CA VAL A 162 -10.12 20.85 15.67
C VAL A 162 -10.36 19.34 15.82
N LYS A 163 -11.56 18.92 16.22
CA LYS A 163 -11.94 17.50 16.22
C LYS A 163 -11.76 16.89 14.82
N ASN A 164 -12.26 17.54 13.79
CA ASN A 164 -12.17 17.05 12.41
C ASN A 164 -10.74 16.99 11.90
N ALA A 165 -9.86 17.91 12.33
CA ALA A 165 -8.43 17.85 12.02
C ALA A 165 -7.78 16.59 12.60
N VAL A 166 -8.06 16.25 13.86
CA VAL A 166 -7.54 15.04 14.52
C VAL A 166 -8.14 13.77 13.92
N LYS A 167 -9.45 13.76 13.63
CA LYS A 167 -10.12 12.66 12.94
C LYS A 167 -9.50 12.39 11.57
N THR A 168 -9.28 13.43 10.77
CA THR A 168 -8.63 13.30 9.46
C THR A 168 -7.23 12.70 9.61
N ALA A 169 -6.45 13.14 10.60
CA ALA A 169 -5.14 12.57 10.86
C ALA A 169 -5.20 11.09 11.29
N LEU A 170 -6.20 10.68 12.09
CA LEU A 170 -6.43 9.27 12.44
C LEU A 170 -6.73 8.43 11.19
N GLU A 171 -7.64 8.89 10.34
CA GLU A 171 -8.02 8.21 9.10
C GLU A 171 -6.83 8.06 8.15
N GLU A 172 -6.07 9.14 7.94
CA GLU A 172 -4.84 9.13 7.15
C GLU A 172 -3.80 8.18 7.73
N MET A 173 -3.64 8.13 9.05
CA MET A 173 -2.70 7.21 9.67
C MET A 173 -3.11 5.75 9.46
N ASN A 174 -4.40 5.43 9.53
CA ASN A 174 -4.90 4.08 9.28
C ASN A 174 -4.77 3.68 7.80
N GLU A 175 -4.92 4.63 6.87
CA GLU A 175 -4.77 4.38 5.44
C GLU A 175 -3.30 4.20 5.04
N PHE A 176 -2.39 5.06 5.52
CA PHE A 176 -1.02 5.15 5.01
C PHE A 176 0.02 4.46 5.88
N ASN A 177 -0.24 4.26 7.18
CA ASN A 177 0.68 3.61 8.10
C ASN A 177 -0.04 2.93 9.29
N PRO A 178 -0.96 1.98 9.03
CA PRO A 178 -1.81 1.39 10.07
C PRO A 178 -1.00 0.72 11.18
N SER A 179 0.08 0.02 10.82
CA SER A 179 0.93 -0.69 11.79
C SER A 179 1.94 0.22 12.48
N GLY A 180 2.50 1.21 11.77
CA GLY A 180 3.56 2.05 12.31
C GLY A 180 3.07 3.14 13.24
N ARG A 181 1.84 3.66 13.04
CA ARG A 181 1.23 4.68 13.91
C ARG A 181 2.09 5.95 14.07
N TYR A 182 2.79 6.33 13.01
CA TYR A 182 3.49 7.62 12.91
C TYR A 182 3.21 8.28 11.55
N SER A 183 3.33 9.60 11.51
CA SER A 183 3.08 10.34 10.28
C SER A 183 4.08 9.99 9.18
N VAL A 184 3.61 9.76 7.95
CA VAL A 184 4.46 9.41 6.80
C VAL A 184 4.41 10.47 5.70
N PRO A 185 5.55 10.85 5.10
CA PRO A 185 5.56 11.79 3.99
C PRO A 185 5.03 11.11 2.72
N VAL A 186 4.05 11.72 2.08
CA VAL A 186 3.43 11.25 0.84
C VAL A 186 3.42 12.39 -0.17
N LEU A 187 3.83 12.09 -1.40
CA LEU A 187 3.64 13.04 -2.49
C LEU A 187 2.13 13.14 -2.80
N TRP A 188 1.58 14.34 -2.68
CA TRP A 188 0.14 14.58 -2.76
C TRP A 188 -0.19 15.57 -3.87
N ASN A 189 -1.25 15.27 -4.60
CA ASN A 189 -1.87 16.16 -5.56
C ASN A 189 -3.04 16.86 -4.87
N PHE A 190 -2.83 18.11 -4.47
CA PHE A 190 -3.82 18.95 -3.79
C PHE A 190 -4.94 19.45 -4.71
N GLU A 191 -4.73 19.45 -6.02
CA GLU A 191 -5.79 19.78 -7.00
C GLU A 191 -6.83 18.66 -7.08
N HIS A 192 -6.37 17.40 -7.03
CA HIS A 192 -7.25 16.23 -7.18
C HIS A 192 -7.57 15.54 -5.84
N GLY A 193 -6.98 15.97 -4.73
CA GLY A 193 -7.21 15.36 -3.41
C GLY A 193 -6.77 13.89 -3.32
N ARG A 194 -5.68 13.51 -3.99
CA ARG A 194 -5.17 12.11 -3.99
C ARG A 194 -3.65 12.05 -4.00
N LYS A 195 -3.11 10.83 -3.78
CA LYS A 195 -1.69 10.55 -3.95
C LYS A 195 -1.25 10.93 -5.36
N ALA A 196 -0.15 11.67 -5.46
CA ALA A 196 0.44 12.04 -6.73
C ALA A 196 1.21 10.85 -7.30
N THR A 197 1.18 10.73 -8.62
CA THR A 197 1.97 9.77 -9.39
C THR A 197 3.42 10.24 -9.53
N LEU A 198 4.33 9.30 -9.80
CA LEU A 198 5.73 9.62 -10.08
C LEU A 198 5.86 10.59 -11.27
N LYS A 199 5.04 10.40 -12.31
CA LYS A 199 4.97 11.28 -13.49
C LYS A 199 4.59 12.72 -13.11
N GLU A 200 3.55 12.91 -12.29
CA GLU A 200 3.13 14.24 -11.80
C GLU A 200 4.26 14.93 -11.02
N GLY A 201 4.93 14.18 -10.13
CA GLY A 201 6.05 14.72 -9.35
C GLY A 201 7.27 15.11 -10.19
N ILE A 202 7.66 14.29 -11.16
CA ILE A 202 8.77 14.61 -12.10
C ILE A 202 8.42 15.83 -12.95
N ALA A 203 7.19 15.90 -13.46
CA ALA A 203 6.72 17.05 -14.23
C ALA A 203 6.77 18.34 -13.40
N HIS A 204 6.29 18.27 -12.15
CA HIS A 204 6.34 19.40 -11.22
C HIS A 204 7.77 19.87 -10.95
N MET A 205 8.67 18.94 -10.60
CA MET A 205 10.07 19.26 -10.35
C MET A 205 10.75 19.90 -11.58
N THR A 206 10.47 19.38 -12.78
CA THR A 206 10.98 19.93 -14.03
C THR A 206 10.51 21.38 -14.26
N GLN A 207 9.24 21.67 -13.96
CA GLN A 207 8.69 23.01 -14.05
C GLN A 207 9.33 23.96 -13.03
N GLN A 208 9.53 23.52 -11.79
CA GLN A 208 10.21 24.31 -10.75
C GLN A 208 11.63 24.69 -11.18
N ILE A 209 12.39 23.74 -11.71
CA ILE A 209 13.75 23.99 -12.23
C ILE A 209 13.73 25.02 -13.37
N LYS A 210 12.80 24.91 -14.32
CA LYS A 210 12.66 25.89 -15.43
C LYS A 210 12.34 27.29 -14.91
N ASN A 211 11.44 27.40 -13.93
CA ASN A 211 11.07 28.67 -13.32
C ASN A 211 12.24 29.33 -12.58
N LEU A 212 13.02 28.54 -11.83
CA LEU A 212 14.22 29.04 -11.13
C LEU A 212 15.29 29.54 -12.10
N LYS A 213 15.48 28.86 -13.25
CA LYS A 213 16.43 29.32 -14.28
C LYS A 213 16.03 30.66 -14.89
N ARG A 214 14.75 30.85 -15.18
CA ARG A 214 14.24 32.12 -15.74
C ARG A 214 14.41 33.31 -14.80
N LYS A 215 14.23 33.11 -13.48
CA LYS A 215 14.40 34.19 -12.48
C LYS A 215 15.85 34.64 -12.27
N ARG A 216 16.83 33.84 -12.70
CA ARG A 216 18.26 34.17 -12.62
C ARG A 216 18.78 34.92 -13.85
N THR A 217 17.95 35.07 -14.88
CA THR A 217 18.25 35.82 -16.11
C THR A 217 17.52 37.15 -16.05
#